data_AF-A0AAE0CT47-F1
#
_entry.id   AF-A0AAE0CT47-F1
#
_cell.length_a   1.000
_cell.length_b   1.000
_cell.length_c   1.000
_cell.angle_alpha   90.00
_cell.angle_beta   90.00
_cell.angle_gamma   90.00
#
_symmetry.space_group_name_H-M   'P 1'
#
loop_
_entity.id
_entity.type
_entity.pdbx_description
1 polymer ?
#
loop_
_entity_poly.entity_id
_entity_poly.type
_entity_poly.pdbx_seq_one_letter_code
_entity_poly.pdbx_strand_id
1 'polypeptide(L)'
;MATIDSELECLNKLDWQPRCGMEFEYEQSAYEFYYLYGRKMGLSIRKDTFRKNRRTGEITSRIFVCSKEGSRSKDKHDVLTIKPRVETRTSCGAQMSFKIDRNKNKFYVNHFVEMHNHPFVRQECTHMLPSQLKISVTQAIEVDLVEESRISLKSSYELFGRQAGGRDSLGYTKRDQKNYLRSKRQNKLAYGETDAKMIIDYGQFGDVLSFDTTYKINKENRPFVVFVGLNHHRETVIFGGALMNDETIDSFVWLFETFLQAMSRRTPKTIFTDQDVVMAKAILHVMPSTYHRLCTWHMMQNALKHVYGLFRGEVKNVLSGFFYEIEDESDFLMAWNHMLDEYNVHENTWLKSIFDLKEKWAYPYVRHAWSAGMKSTQLSESYNATLKEYLKSDLNVSQFFMHFERVVNDKRYKELEAEYDLLYMLVNVKINAKMLIQAREVFTKAIFLEFNMNLNKERHVKMDTHNTLSYSCRMFEMKGVLCSHVIKILRDALNINEIPTQYILKRWTKQARVECVQDMHRREIQEDPELQQTYQYRPLCSIFTRISSRASESEKTYILVTEQASKILLSQKGKQGTHPEPKTRRRTITSTTKENQRATDPKK
;
A
#
# COMPACT_ATOMS: atom_id res chain seq x y z
N MET A 1 -45.03 25.38 -16.61
CA MET A 1 -45.28 24.30 -17.58
C MET A 1 -45.07 24.70 -19.04
N ALA A 2 -44.68 25.95 -19.37
CA ALA A 2 -44.43 26.39 -20.75
C ALA A 2 -42.96 26.79 -21.04
N THR A 3 -42.02 26.44 -20.15
CA THR A 3 -40.59 26.82 -20.26
C THR A 3 -39.65 25.62 -20.44
N ILE A 4 -40.16 24.38 -20.32
CA ILE A 4 -39.41 23.14 -20.60
C ILE A 4 -39.53 22.76 -22.08
N ASP A 5 -40.64 23.14 -22.74
CA ASP A 5 -40.84 22.87 -24.17
C ASP A 5 -39.95 23.74 -25.09
N SER A 6 -39.56 24.95 -24.65
CA SER A 6 -38.72 25.84 -25.46
C SER A 6 -37.22 25.46 -25.47
N GLU A 7 -36.72 24.79 -24.41
CA GLU A 7 -35.37 24.19 -24.42
C GLU A 7 -35.34 22.92 -25.29
N LEU A 8 -36.46 22.20 -25.42
CA LEU A 8 -36.58 21.00 -26.26
C LEU A 8 -36.66 21.34 -27.76
N GLU A 9 -37.23 22.49 -28.13
CA GLU A 9 -37.30 22.95 -29.52
C GLU A 9 -35.94 23.48 -30.06
N CYS A 10 -35.10 24.09 -29.22
CA CYS A 10 -33.77 24.54 -29.62
C CYS A 10 -32.75 23.39 -29.82
N LEU A 11 -32.95 22.23 -29.17
CA LEU A 11 -32.13 21.02 -29.35
C LEU A 11 -32.50 20.21 -30.62
N ASN A 12 -33.64 20.49 -31.24
CA ASN A 12 -34.08 19.80 -32.46
C ASN A 12 -33.42 20.29 -33.76
N LYS A 13 -32.48 21.25 -33.69
CA LYS A 13 -31.70 21.75 -34.84
C LYS A 13 -30.27 21.22 -34.94
N LEU A 14 -29.78 20.44 -33.97
CA LEU A 14 -28.53 19.68 -34.15
C LEU A 14 -28.82 18.32 -34.78
N ASP A 15 -28.17 18.08 -35.90
CA ASP A 15 -28.30 16.89 -36.71
C ASP A 15 -27.72 15.65 -36.00
N TRP A 16 -28.52 15.06 -35.09
CA TRP A 16 -28.11 14.00 -34.17
C TRP A 16 -28.02 12.60 -34.80
N GLN A 17 -28.48 12.45 -36.04
CA GLN A 17 -28.47 11.19 -36.77
C GLN A 17 -27.17 11.06 -37.60
N PRO A 18 -26.42 9.95 -37.47
CA PRO A 18 -25.23 9.70 -38.26
C PRO A 18 -25.52 9.72 -39.76
N ARG A 19 -24.64 10.39 -40.53
CA ARG A 19 -24.69 10.40 -41.99
C ARG A 19 -23.30 10.22 -42.56
N CYS A 20 -23.23 9.57 -43.73
CA CYS A 20 -22.01 9.53 -44.52
C CYS A 20 -21.53 10.95 -44.83
N GLY A 21 -20.24 11.18 -44.71
CA GLY A 21 -19.60 12.49 -44.94
C GLY A 21 -19.48 13.38 -43.70
N MET A 22 -20.09 13.04 -42.55
CA MET A 22 -19.85 13.78 -41.30
C MET A 22 -18.38 13.72 -40.89
N GLU A 23 -17.79 14.85 -40.52
CA GLU A 23 -16.37 14.98 -40.18
C GLU A 23 -16.13 15.10 -38.66
N PHE A 24 -15.03 14.55 -38.17
CA PHE A 24 -14.58 14.59 -36.77
C PHE A 24 -13.07 14.82 -36.69
N GLU A 25 -12.61 15.57 -35.69
CA GLU A 25 -11.18 15.81 -35.48
C GLU A 25 -10.46 14.59 -34.90
N TYR A 26 -11.11 13.85 -34.00
CA TYR A 26 -10.51 12.72 -33.28
C TYR A 26 -11.41 11.47 -33.36
N GLU A 27 -10.82 10.27 -33.28
CA GLU A 27 -11.58 9.02 -33.12
C GLU A 27 -12.52 9.11 -31.92
N GLN A 28 -12.04 9.68 -30.82
CA GLN A 28 -12.80 9.77 -29.58
C GLN A 28 -14.08 10.58 -29.76
N SER A 29 -14.02 11.68 -30.53
CA SER A 29 -15.20 12.50 -30.86
C SER A 29 -16.20 11.72 -31.72
N ALA A 30 -15.72 10.93 -32.70
CA ALA A 30 -16.58 10.07 -33.50
C ALA A 30 -17.25 8.97 -32.66
N TYR A 31 -16.52 8.40 -31.69
CA TYR A 31 -17.05 7.43 -30.73
C TYR A 31 -18.11 8.06 -29.83
N GLU A 32 -17.85 9.24 -29.28
CA GLU A 32 -18.79 9.98 -28.42
C GLU A 32 -20.07 10.36 -29.17
N PHE A 33 -19.95 10.75 -30.44
CA PHE A 33 -21.11 11.01 -31.28
C PHE A 33 -21.97 9.75 -31.47
N TYR A 34 -21.36 8.63 -31.85
CA TYR A 34 -22.09 7.37 -32.03
C TYR A 34 -22.64 6.81 -30.71
N TYR A 35 -21.95 7.07 -29.60
CA TYR A 35 -22.38 6.76 -28.24
C TYR A 35 -23.66 7.53 -27.87
N LEU A 36 -23.74 8.81 -28.19
CA LEU A 36 -24.94 9.65 -27.97
C LEU A 36 -26.10 9.22 -28.87
N TYR A 37 -25.83 8.93 -30.14
CA TYR A 37 -26.82 8.34 -31.04
C TYR A 37 -27.37 7.03 -30.45
N GLY A 38 -26.48 6.14 -29.99
CA GLY A 38 -26.89 4.89 -29.38
C GLY A 38 -27.73 5.08 -28.12
N ARG A 39 -27.39 6.06 -27.28
CA ARG A 39 -28.18 6.42 -26.10
C ARG A 39 -29.58 6.92 -26.48
N LYS A 40 -29.69 7.78 -27.50
CA LYS A 40 -30.96 8.35 -27.95
C LYS A 40 -31.86 7.30 -28.62
N MET A 41 -31.27 6.33 -29.30
CA MET A 41 -31.99 5.23 -29.94
C MET A 41 -32.25 4.03 -29.00
N GLY A 42 -31.71 4.02 -27.79
CA GLY A 42 -31.87 2.89 -26.87
C GLY A 42 -31.09 1.63 -27.27
N LEU A 43 -29.89 1.80 -27.81
CA LEU A 43 -28.99 0.72 -28.24
C LEU A 43 -27.60 0.86 -27.62
N SER A 44 -27.02 -0.30 -27.31
CA SER A 44 -25.64 -0.38 -26.83
C SER A 44 -24.67 -0.61 -27.99
N ILE A 45 -23.55 0.11 -28.00
CA ILE A 45 -22.53 0.07 -29.07
C ILE A 45 -21.23 -0.60 -28.61
N ARG A 46 -20.39 -1.03 -29.56
CA ARG A 46 -19.04 -1.57 -29.33
C ARG A 46 -18.06 -1.07 -30.38
N LYS A 47 -16.78 -1.02 -30.02
CA LYS A 47 -15.68 -0.87 -31.00
C LYS A 47 -15.39 -2.22 -31.67
N ASP A 48 -15.38 -2.24 -32.99
CA ASP A 48 -15.01 -3.39 -33.81
C ASP A 48 -13.70 -3.08 -34.57
N THR A 49 -13.41 -3.79 -35.65
CA THR A 49 -12.16 -3.79 -36.41
C THR A 49 -11.63 -2.37 -36.73
N PHE A 50 -10.30 -2.25 -36.73
CA PHE A 50 -9.57 -1.05 -37.15
C PHE A 50 -8.46 -1.36 -38.13
N ARG A 51 -8.05 -0.30 -38.83
CA ARG A 51 -6.77 -0.21 -39.51
C ARG A 51 -5.98 0.93 -38.90
N LYS A 52 -4.67 0.74 -38.84
CA LYS A 52 -3.72 1.75 -38.39
C LYS A 52 -2.60 1.91 -39.42
N ASN A 53 -2.00 3.08 -39.44
CA ASN A 53 -0.78 3.33 -40.19
C ASN A 53 0.35 2.48 -39.57
N ARG A 54 1.09 1.74 -40.42
CA ARG A 54 2.17 0.86 -39.95
C ARG A 54 3.37 1.62 -39.40
N ARG A 55 3.60 2.86 -39.84
CA ARG A 55 4.76 3.68 -39.43
C ARG A 55 4.47 4.53 -38.19
N THR A 56 3.34 5.23 -38.17
CA THR A 56 2.98 6.14 -37.06
C THR A 56 2.17 5.45 -35.96
N GLY A 57 1.56 4.29 -36.25
CA GLY A 57 0.67 3.59 -35.32
C GLY A 57 -0.73 4.20 -35.20
N GLU A 58 -0.98 5.34 -35.83
CA GLU A 58 -2.24 6.09 -35.76
C GLU A 58 -3.37 5.37 -36.49
N ILE A 59 -4.59 5.49 -35.96
CA ILE A 59 -5.77 4.84 -36.51
C ILE A 59 -6.20 5.54 -37.79
N THR A 60 -6.31 4.79 -38.88
CA THR A 60 -6.71 5.31 -40.20
C THR A 60 -8.16 5.02 -40.53
N SER A 61 -8.74 4.01 -39.88
CA SER A 61 -10.15 3.68 -40.02
C SER A 61 -10.61 2.79 -38.87
N ARG A 62 -11.86 2.91 -38.45
CA ARG A 62 -12.46 2.01 -37.45
C ARG A 62 -13.96 1.91 -37.63
N ILE A 63 -14.50 0.79 -37.16
CA ILE A 63 -15.93 0.46 -37.21
C ILE A 63 -16.47 0.43 -35.77
N PHE A 64 -17.61 1.06 -35.56
CA PHE A 64 -18.44 0.92 -34.37
C PHE A 64 -19.71 0.17 -34.75
N VAL A 65 -20.10 -0.82 -33.95
CA VAL A 65 -21.21 -1.74 -34.25
C VAL A 65 -22.18 -1.81 -33.09
N CYS A 66 -23.37 -2.33 -33.36
CA CYS A 66 -24.30 -2.73 -32.32
C CYS A 66 -23.69 -3.81 -31.39
N SER A 67 -24.03 -3.76 -30.11
CA SER A 67 -23.72 -4.80 -29.12
C SER A 67 -24.30 -6.17 -29.49
N LYS A 68 -25.37 -6.23 -30.31
CA LYS A 68 -25.98 -7.47 -30.79
C LYS A 68 -25.45 -7.95 -32.16
N GLU A 69 -24.40 -7.31 -32.69
CA GLU A 69 -23.77 -7.71 -33.96
C GLU A 69 -23.08 -9.08 -33.89
N GLY A 70 -23.08 -9.78 -35.01
CA GLY A 70 -22.40 -11.07 -35.20
C GLY A 70 -23.03 -12.23 -34.45
N SER A 71 -22.26 -13.31 -34.29
CA SER A 71 -22.61 -14.49 -33.52
C SER A 71 -21.50 -14.80 -32.52
N ARG A 72 -21.85 -15.43 -31.39
CA ARG A 72 -20.85 -15.81 -30.38
C ARG A 72 -20.17 -17.10 -30.81
N SER A 73 -18.85 -17.18 -30.58
CA SER A 73 -18.11 -18.43 -30.74
C SER A 73 -18.58 -19.48 -29.73
N LYS A 74 -18.42 -20.77 -30.07
CA LYS A 74 -18.79 -21.89 -29.17
C LYS A 74 -18.22 -21.65 -27.77
N ASP A 75 -19.11 -21.73 -26.78
CA ASP A 75 -18.73 -21.53 -25.37
C ASP A 75 -17.69 -22.58 -24.98
N LYS A 76 -16.58 -22.15 -24.38
CA LYS A 76 -15.44 -23.02 -24.01
C LYS A 76 -15.51 -23.44 -22.53
N HIS A 77 -16.62 -23.16 -21.85
CA HIS A 77 -16.81 -23.46 -20.44
C HIS A 77 -17.18 -24.93 -20.20
N ASP A 78 -16.78 -25.41 -19.02
CA ASP A 78 -17.00 -26.77 -18.55
C ASP A 78 -18.50 -27.07 -18.34
N VAL A 79 -18.90 -28.33 -18.52
CA VAL A 79 -20.30 -28.82 -18.48
C VAL A 79 -20.98 -28.55 -17.14
N LEU A 80 -20.19 -28.32 -16.08
CA LEU A 80 -20.63 -28.02 -14.71
C LEU A 80 -21.04 -26.55 -14.48
N THR A 81 -21.08 -25.71 -15.51
CA THR A 81 -21.40 -24.28 -15.34
C THR A 81 -22.89 -24.05 -15.07
N ILE A 82 -23.24 -23.82 -13.79
CA ILE A 82 -24.62 -23.71 -13.26
C ILE A 82 -25.45 -22.55 -13.87
N LYS A 83 -24.80 -21.47 -14.37
CA LYS A 83 -25.49 -20.32 -15.00
C LYS A 83 -24.75 -19.84 -16.25
N PRO A 84 -25.03 -20.42 -17.43
CA PRO A 84 -24.43 -19.97 -18.68
C PRO A 84 -24.87 -18.53 -19.00
N ARG A 85 -23.96 -17.75 -19.58
CA ARG A 85 -24.26 -16.36 -19.99
C ARG A 85 -25.18 -16.39 -21.21
N VAL A 86 -26.39 -15.85 -21.06
CA VAL A 86 -27.42 -15.76 -22.12
C VAL A 86 -26.83 -15.20 -23.41
N GLU A 87 -27.18 -15.81 -24.55
CA GLU A 87 -26.81 -15.32 -25.86
C GLU A 87 -27.57 -14.02 -26.17
N THR A 88 -26.83 -12.95 -26.43
CA THR A 88 -27.40 -11.61 -26.68
C THR A 88 -27.21 -11.17 -28.12
N ARG A 89 -26.41 -11.90 -28.91
CA ARG A 89 -26.15 -11.58 -30.32
C ARG A 89 -27.30 -12.05 -31.20
N THR A 90 -27.73 -11.19 -32.11
CA THR A 90 -28.83 -11.47 -33.06
C THR A 90 -28.33 -11.39 -34.50
N SER A 91 -27.01 -11.35 -34.74
CA SER A 91 -26.43 -11.05 -36.04
C SER A 91 -26.89 -9.68 -36.60
N CYS A 92 -27.03 -8.70 -35.72
CA CYS A 92 -27.43 -7.33 -36.10
C CYS A 92 -26.37 -6.67 -37.00
N GLY A 93 -26.78 -6.10 -38.13
CA GLY A 93 -25.87 -5.48 -39.11
C GLY A 93 -25.60 -3.98 -38.92
N ALA A 94 -26.19 -3.35 -37.90
CA ALA A 94 -26.06 -1.92 -37.67
C ALA A 94 -24.63 -1.53 -37.28
N GLN A 95 -24.07 -0.56 -38.02
CA GLN A 95 -22.70 -0.10 -37.86
C GLN A 95 -22.47 1.32 -38.36
N MET A 96 -21.47 1.98 -37.81
CA MET A 96 -20.90 3.23 -38.32
C MET A 96 -19.39 3.05 -38.50
N SER A 97 -18.91 3.28 -39.71
CA SER A 97 -17.48 3.22 -40.04
C SER A 97 -16.95 4.58 -40.45
N PHE A 98 -15.73 4.87 -40.03
CA PHE A 98 -15.05 6.12 -40.38
C PHE A 98 -13.65 5.85 -40.92
N LYS A 99 -13.17 6.79 -41.73
CA LYS A 99 -11.83 6.79 -42.33
C LYS A 99 -11.21 8.17 -42.17
N ILE A 100 -9.88 8.24 -42.09
CA ILE A 100 -9.17 9.52 -42.13
C ILE A 100 -9.10 10.05 -43.56
N ASP A 101 -9.54 11.29 -43.76
CA ASP A 101 -9.19 12.09 -44.93
C ASP A 101 -7.82 12.72 -44.67
N ARG A 102 -6.82 12.25 -45.42
CA ARG A 102 -5.42 12.68 -45.27
C ARG A 102 -5.20 14.12 -45.71
N ASN A 103 -6.06 14.68 -46.56
CA ASN A 103 -5.92 16.04 -47.06
C ASN A 103 -6.37 17.06 -46.01
N LYS A 104 -7.44 16.73 -45.27
CA LYS A 104 -8.01 17.57 -44.22
C LYS A 104 -7.49 17.23 -42.82
N ASN A 105 -6.80 16.10 -42.67
CA ASN A 105 -6.41 15.50 -41.40
C ASN A 105 -7.61 15.34 -40.43
N LYS A 106 -8.78 14.96 -40.97
CA LYS A 106 -10.01 14.73 -40.22
C LYS A 106 -10.57 13.34 -40.52
N PHE A 107 -11.25 12.75 -39.56
CA PHE A 107 -12.03 11.54 -39.78
C PHE A 107 -13.36 11.89 -40.42
N TYR A 108 -13.86 11.07 -41.33
CA TYR A 108 -15.22 11.19 -41.86
C TYR A 108 -15.96 9.86 -41.83
N VAL A 109 -17.28 9.90 -41.69
CA VAL A 109 -18.13 8.70 -41.78
C VAL A 109 -18.15 8.21 -43.21
N ASN A 110 -17.52 7.06 -43.46
CA ASN A 110 -17.42 6.45 -44.79
C ASN A 110 -18.63 5.57 -45.11
N HIS A 111 -19.23 4.93 -44.10
CA HIS A 111 -20.39 4.05 -44.29
C HIS A 111 -21.17 3.93 -42.99
N PHE A 112 -22.50 4.02 -43.09
CA PHE A 112 -23.43 3.90 -41.98
C PHE A 112 -24.60 2.98 -42.35
N VAL A 113 -24.92 2.04 -41.47
CA VAL A 113 -26.06 1.12 -41.57
C VAL A 113 -26.92 1.31 -40.34
N GLU A 114 -28.13 1.83 -40.54
CA GLU A 114 -29.08 2.14 -39.47
C GLU A 114 -29.96 0.94 -39.06
N MET A 115 -30.22 0.00 -39.97
CA MET A 115 -31.21 -1.06 -39.74
C MET A 115 -30.81 -2.03 -38.61
N HIS A 116 -31.73 -2.22 -37.65
CA HIS A 116 -31.60 -3.18 -36.55
C HIS A 116 -32.62 -4.32 -36.69
N ASN A 117 -32.26 -5.52 -36.24
CA ASN A 117 -33.12 -6.70 -36.27
C ASN A 117 -33.66 -7.10 -34.89
N HIS A 118 -33.67 -6.16 -33.95
CA HIS A 118 -34.09 -6.36 -32.57
C HIS A 118 -34.77 -5.09 -32.05
N PRO A 119 -35.67 -5.20 -31.06
CA PRO A 119 -36.28 -4.02 -30.46
C PRO A 119 -35.24 -3.16 -29.73
N PHE A 120 -35.53 -1.87 -29.66
CA PHE A 120 -34.79 -0.91 -28.83
C PHE A 120 -35.24 -0.99 -27.37
N VAL A 121 -34.35 -0.62 -26.46
CA VAL A 121 -34.69 -0.50 -25.04
C VAL A 121 -35.49 0.80 -24.84
N ARG A 122 -36.46 0.78 -23.92
CA ARG A 122 -37.24 1.97 -23.56
C ARG A 122 -36.32 3.12 -23.12
N GLN A 123 -36.71 4.36 -23.41
CA GLN A 123 -35.86 5.52 -23.21
C GLN A 123 -35.46 5.71 -21.74
N GLU A 124 -36.35 5.37 -20.82
CA GLU A 124 -36.13 5.43 -19.37
C GLU A 124 -35.07 4.42 -18.90
N CYS A 125 -34.83 3.36 -19.66
CA CYS A 125 -33.88 2.29 -19.34
C CYS A 125 -32.52 2.44 -20.04
N THR A 126 -32.32 3.51 -20.82
CA THR A 126 -31.08 3.73 -21.59
C THR A 126 -29.83 3.86 -20.73
N HIS A 127 -29.98 4.41 -19.52
CA HIS A 127 -28.90 4.53 -18.54
C HIS A 127 -28.41 3.18 -18.01
N MET A 128 -29.15 2.08 -18.23
CA MET A 128 -28.75 0.71 -17.85
C MET A 128 -28.05 -0.06 -18.98
N LEU A 129 -27.91 0.54 -20.17
CA LEU A 129 -27.26 -0.12 -21.31
C LEU A 129 -25.75 -0.28 -21.05
N PRO A 130 -25.16 -1.46 -21.30
CA PRO A 130 -23.74 -1.71 -20.99
C PRO A 130 -22.74 -0.71 -21.53
N SER A 131 -22.96 -0.20 -22.75
CA SER A 131 -22.08 0.82 -23.32
C SER A 131 -22.18 2.16 -22.60
N GLN A 132 -23.33 2.46 -21.96
CA GLN A 132 -23.62 3.70 -21.24
C GLN A 132 -23.19 3.63 -19.76
N LEU A 133 -22.77 2.46 -19.28
CA LEU A 133 -22.33 2.23 -17.92
C LEU A 133 -20.82 2.37 -17.82
N LYS A 134 -20.35 3.40 -17.12
CA LYS A 134 -18.93 3.59 -16.83
C LYS A 134 -18.76 4.33 -15.51
N ILE A 135 -18.02 3.71 -14.58
CA ILE A 135 -17.52 4.41 -13.40
C ILE A 135 -16.34 5.26 -13.86
N SER A 136 -16.48 6.58 -13.78
CA SER A 136 -15.37 7.50 -14.05
C SER A 136 -14.30 7.38 -12.97
N VAL A 137 -13.08 7.85 -13.26
CA VAL A 137 -11.99 7.88 -12.27
C VAL A 137 -12.42 8.66 -11.02
N THR A 138 -13.13 9.77 -11.21
CA THR A 138 -13.66 10.59 -10.12
C THR A 138 -14.69 9.84 -9.27
N GLN A 139 -15.64 9.16 -9.91
CA GLN A 139 -16.64 8.35 -9.20
C GLN A 139 -16.00 7.16 -8.49
N ALA A 140 -14.93 6.59 -9.04
CA ALA A 140 -14.14 5.56 -8.39
C ALA A 140 -13.52 6.08 -7.08
N ILE A 141 -12.92 7.28 -7.09
CA ILE A 141 -12.39 7.94 -5.88
C ILE A 141 -13.50 8.16 -4.84
N GLU A 142 -14.67 8.66 -5.24
CA GLU A 142 -15.80 8.84 -4.32
C GLU A 142 -16.27 7.51 -3.71
N VAL A 143 -16.42 6.47 -4.55
CA VAL A 143 -16.78 5.11 -4.12
C VAL A 143 -15.78 4.58 -3.09
N ASP A 144 -14.49 4.83 -3.31
CA ASP A 144 -13.41 4.44 -2.41
C ASP A 144 -13.48 5.18 -1.06
N LEU A 145 -13.68 6.50 -1.08
CA LEU A 145 -13.83 7.32 0.14
C LEU A 145 -15.02 6.85 1.01
N VAL A 146 -16.13 6.54 0.38
CA VAL A 146 -17.35 6.09 1.06
C VAL A 146 -17.18 4.67 1.62
N GLU A 147 -16.44 3.80 0.93
CA GLU A 147 -16.04 2.48 1.42
C GLU A 147 -15.10 2.59 2.64
N GLU A 148 -14.07 3.44 2.56
CA GLU A 148 -13.16 3.76 3.66
C GLU A 148 -13.94 4.22 4.91
N SER A 149 -15.01 4.99 4.70
CA SER A 149 -15.90 5.56 5.73
C SER A 149 -16.96 4.58 6.29
N ARG A 150 -16.87 3.28 5.98
CA ARG A 150 -17.80 2.22 6.46
C ARG A 150 -19.26 2.38 6.02
N ILE A 151 -19.52 3.17 4.99
CA ILE A 151 -20.88 3.30 4.46
C ILE A 151 -21.17 2.08 3.59
N SER A 152 -22.31 1.42 3.84
CA SER A 152 -22.68 0.22 3.10
C SER A 152 -22.77 0.49 1.60
N LEU A 153 -22.44 -0.48 0.74
CA LEU A 153 -22.55 -0.33 -0.71
C LEU A 153 -23.96 0.11 -1.15
N LYS A 154 -25.00 -0.33 -0.41
CA LYS A 154 -26.39 0.11 -0.65
C LYS A 154 -26.55 1.60 -0.34
N SER A 155 -26.06 2.04 0.82
CA SER A 155 -26.13 3.43 1.26
C SER A 155 -25.27 4.36 0.39
N SER A 156 -24.09 3.88 -0.03
CA SER A 156 -23.17 4.56 -0.94
C SER A 156 -23.82 4.80 -2.30
N TYR A 157 -24.38 3.76 -2.92
CA TYR A 157 -25.09 3.88 -4.20
C TYR A 157 -26.27 4.86 -4.11
N GLU A 158 -27.01 4.81 -3.00
CA GLU A 158 -28.12 5.73 -2.75
C GLU A 158 -27.66 7.18 -2.57
N LEU A 159 -26.57 7.40 -1.82
CA LEU A 159 -25.97 8.72 -1.61
C LEU A 159 -25.56 9.36 -2.94
N PHE A 160 -24.79 8.64 -3.77
CA PHE A 160 -24.35 9.15 -5.05
C PHE A 160 -25.53 9.37 -6.00
N GLY A 161 -26.55 8.51 -5.94
CA GLY A 161 -27.78 8.70 -6.70
C GLY A 161 -28.47 10.01 -6.35
N ARG A 162 -28.55 10.35 -5.06
CA ARG A 162 -29.15 11.63 -4.62
C ARG A 162 -28.29 12.82 -5.02
N GLN A 163 -26.97 12.72 -4.92
CA GLN A 163 -26.05 13.78 -5.33
C GLN A 163 -26.10 14.04 -6.85
N ALA A 164 -26.27 12.99 -7.66
CA ALA A 164 -26.37 13.09 -9.12
C ALA A 164 -27.75 13.54 -9.63
N GLY A 165 -28.73 13.79 -8.75
CA GLY A 165 -30.11 14.14 -9.14
C GLY A 165 -30.99 12.96 -9.52
N GLY A 166 -30.60 11.75 -9.13
CA GLY A 166 -31.34 10.50 -9.38
C GLY A 166 -30.41 9.33 -9.71
N ARG A 167 -30.91 8.10 -9.54
CA ARG A 167 -30.13 6.89 -9.89
C ARG A 167 -29.80 6.82 -11.38
N ASP A 168 -30.68 7.36 -12.21
CA ASP A 168 -30.58 7.30 -13.68
C ASP A 168 -29.49 8.26 -14.20
N SER A 169 -29.11 9.24 -13.37
CA SER A 169 -28.07 10.24 -13.66
C SER A 169 -26.66 9.79 -13.24
N LEU A 170 -26.51 8.67 -12.52
CA LEU A 170 -25.22 8.19 -12.02
C LEU A 170 -24.25 7.72 -13.12
N GLY A 171 -24.78 7.16 -14.20
CA GLY A 171 -23.95 6.55 -15.25
C GLY A 171 -23.31 5.20 -14.88
N TYR A 172 -23.66 4.61 -13.73
CA TYR A 172 -23.31 3.24 -13.37
C TYR A 172 -24.39 2.60 -12.47
N THR A 173 -24.50 1.28 -12.48
CA THR A 173 -25.44 0.57 -11.61
C THR A 173 -24.79 0.14 -10.29
N LYS A 174 -25.62 -0.20 -9.30
CA LYS A 174 -25.17 -0.83 -8.05
C LYS A 174 -24.31 -2.09 -8.28
N ARG A 175 -24.59 -2.83 -9.36
CA ARG A 175 -23.81 -4.02 -9.73
C ARG A 175 -22.42 -3.64 -10.23
N ASP A 176 -22.30 -2.55 -10.97
CA ASP A 176 -21.01 -2.06 -11.47
C ASP A 176 -20.13 -1.57 -10.32
N GLN A 177 -20.69 -0.82 -9.37
CA GLN A 177 -19.99 -0.43 -8.15
C GLN A 177 -19.47 -1.66 -7.38
N LYS A 178 -20.32 -2.69 -7.23
CA LYS A 178 -19.93 -3.96 -6.60
C LYS A 178 -18.81 -4.66 -7.39
N ASN A 179 -18.88 -4.69 -8.71
CA ASN A 179 -17.86 -5.31 -9.56
C ASN A 179 -16.53 -4.55 -9.53
N TYR A 180 -16.57 -3.22 -9.51
CA TYR A 180 -15.40 -2.35 -9.38
C TYR A 180 -14.69 -2.64 -8.07
N LEU A 181 -15.40 -2.53 -6.94
CA LEU A 181 -14.83 -2.82 -5.63
C LEU A 181 -14.28 -4.25 -5.56
N ARG A 182 -15.02 -5.24 -6.06
CA ARG A 182 -14.54 -6.63 -6.13
C ARG A 182 -13.23 -6.75 -6.92
N SER A 183 -13.16 -6.14 -8.11
CA SER A 183 -11.98 -6.23 -8.98
C SER A 183 -10.78 -5.51 -8.36
N LYS A 184 -11.02 -4.32 -7.77
CA LYS A 184 -10.00 -3.57 -7.03
C LYS A 184 -9.44 -4.39 -5.86
N ARG A 185 -10.32 -4.93 -5.02
CA ARG A 185 -9.95 -5.81 -3.90
C ARG A 185 -9.15 -7.01 -4.40
N GLN A 186 -9.58 -7.65 -5.49
CA GLN A 186 -8.90 -8.82 -6.06
C GLN A 186 -7.52 -8.49 -6.66
N ASN A 187 -7.35 -7.29 -7.24
CA ASN A 187 -6.07 -6.82 -7.74
C ASN A 187 -5.10 -6.48 -6.60
N LYS A 188 -5.58 -5.80 -5.54
CA LYS A 188 -4.80 -5.53 -4.32
C LYS A 188 -4.28 -6.82 -3.66
N LEU A 189 -5.10 -7.88 -3.69
CA LEU A 189 -4.78 -9.18 -3.08
C LEU A 189 -3.67 -9.99 -3.77
N ALA A 190 -3.34 -9.71 -5.04
CA ALA A 190 -2.47 -10.58 -5.82
C ALA A 190 -0.96 -10.48 -5.47
N TYR A 191 -0.54 -9.46 -4.73
CA TYR A 191 0.89 -9.17 -4.49
C TYR A 191 1.24 -8.79 -3.02
N GLY A 192 0.29 -8.93 -2.09
CA GLY A 192 0.41 -8.33 -0.75
C GLY A 192 0.13 -6.82 -0.76
N GLU A 193 -0.12 -6.22 0.41
CA GLU A 193 -0.30 -4.76 0.53
C GLU A 193 1.06 -4.13 0.80
N THR A 194 1.64 -3.50 -0.21
CA THR A 194 2.82 -2.64 -0.08
C THR A 194 2.60 -1.41 -0.95
N ASP A 195 2.26 -0.28 -0.34
CA ASP A 195 2.09 0.97 -1.05
C ASP A 195 3.44 1.71 -1.24
N ALA A 196 3.44 2.75 -2.06
CA ALA A 196 4.64 3.53 -2.35
C ALA A 196 5.30 4.11 -1.09
N LYS A 197 4.50 4.54 -0.11
CA LYS A 197 5.00 5.12 1.14
C LYS A 197 5.67 4.05 2.02
N MET A 198 5.16 2.82 2.07
CA MET A 198 5.84 1.70 2.76
C MET A 198 7.22 1.40 2.17
N ILE A 199 7.36 1.48 0.84
CA ILE A 199 8.65 1.29 0.14
C ILE A 199 9.63 2.42 0.49
N ILE A 200 9.15 3.67 0.48
CA ILE A 200 9.94 4.85 0.88
C ILE A 200 10.37 4.71 2.35
N ASP A 201 9.45 4.35 3.24
CA ASP A 201 9.70 4.15 4.66
C ASP A 201 10.73 3.05 4.88
N TYR A 202 10.66 1.94 4.15
CA TYR A 202 11.70 0.89 4.20
C TYR A 202 13.04 1.39 3.66
N GLY A 203 13.04 2.18 2.59
CA GLY A 203 14.26 2.79 2.05
C GLY A 203 15.00 3.67 3.05
N GLN A 204 14.27 4.30 3.98
CA GLN A 204 14.80 5.20 5.01
C GLN A 204 15.09 4.46 6.34
N PHE A 205 14.25 3.48 6.69
CA PHE A 205 14.22 2.89 8.03
C PHE A 205 14.28 1.35 8.08
N GLY A 206 14.47 0.68 6.94
CA GLY A 206 14.48 -0.78 6.80
C GLY A 206 15.79 -1.47 7.18
N ASP A 207 16.72 -0.77 7.82
CA ASP A 207 17.96 -1.33 8.39
C ASP A 207 17.70 -2.24 9.59
N VAL A 208 16.55 -2.09 10.28
CA VAL A 208 16.08 -3.03 11.30
C VAL A 208 14.64 -3.42 11.01
N LEU A 209 14.40 -4.72 11.00
CA LEU A 209 13.10 -5.31 10.69
C LEU A 209 12.65 -6.19 11.84
N SER A 210 11.39 -6.08 12.25
CA SER A 210 10.71 -7.10 13.04
C SER A 210 9.68 -7.76 12.16
N PHE A 211 9.65 -9.09 12.20
CA PHE A 211 8.74 -9.90 11.44
C PHE A 211 8.03 -10.85 12.39
N ASP A 212 6.70 -10.86 12.31
CA ASP A 212 5.84 -11.58 13.23
C ASP A 212 4.72 -12.27 12.45
N THR A 213 4.50 -13.55 12.76
CA THR A 213 3.42 -14.40 12.23
C THR A 213 2.29 -14.47 13.25
N THR A 214 1.75 -13.31 13.63
CA THR A 214 0.94 -13.25 14.85
C THR A 214 -0.53 -13.65 14.69
N TYR A 215 -1.05 -13.72 13.46
CA TYR A 215 -2.50 -13.65 13.24
C TYR A 215 -3.03 -14.74 12.29
N LYS A 216 -3.51 -15.87 12.83
CA LYS A 216 -4.33 -16.87 12.09
C LYS A 216 -5.81 -16.47 12.10
N ILE A 217 -6.17 -15.41 11.35
CA ILE A 217 -7.43 -14.65 11.61
C ILE A 217 -8.20 -14.32 10.32
N ASN A 218 -8.15 -15.18 9.31
CA ASN A 218 -9.23 -15.17 8.32
C ASN A 218 -10.05 -16.46 8.43
N LYS A 219 -11.26 -16.43 7.91
CA LYS A 219 -12.15 -17.61 7.83
C LYS A 219 -11.49 -18.83 7.17
N GLU A 220 -10.41 -18.62 6.43
CA GLU A 220 -9.63 -19.64 5.72
C GLU A 220 -8.38 -20.11 6.50
N ASN A 221 -8.20 -19.69 7.76
CA ASN A 221 -7.06 -20.01 8.63
C ASN A 221 -5.67 -19.68 8.04
N ARG A 222 -5.58 -18.70 7.14
CA ARG A 222 -4.30 -18.25 6.57
C ARG A 222 -3.52 -17.40 7.56
N PRO A 223 -2.22 -17.67 7.79
CA PRO A 223 -1.37 -16.80 8.60
C PRO A 223 -1.23 -15.42 7.95
N PHE A 224 -1.54 -14.37 8.71
CA PHE A 224 -1.20 -13.00 8.34
C PHE A 224 0.15 -12.63 8.92
N VAL A 225 0.98 -12.01 8.08
CA VAL A 225 2.34 -11.59 8.41
C VAL A 225 2.51 -10.12 8.09
N VAL A 226 3.31 -9.46 8.92
CA VAL A 226 3.63 -8.04 8.76
C VAL A 226 5.11 -7.79 8.95
N PHE A 227 5.64 -6.94 8.09
CA PHE A 227 6.96 -6.36 8.18
C PHE A 227 6.88 -5.02 8.88
N VAL A 228 7.50 -4.88 10.07
CA VAL A 228 7.47 -3.64 10.86
C VAL A 228 8.86 -3.19 11.28
N GLY A 229 9.05 -1.90 11.46
CA GLY A 229 10.29 -1.31 11.94
C GLY A 229 10.05 -0.09 12.83
N LEU A 230 11.10 0.73 12.98
CA LEU A 230 11.05 1.99 13.73
C LEU A 230 11.38 3.17 12.82
N ASN A 231 10.61 4.24 12.86
CA ASN A 231 11.03 5.51 12.26
C ASN A 231 12.05 6.25 13.14
N HIS A 232 12.44 7.43 12.69
CA HIS A 232 13.29 8.38 13.41
C HIS A 232 12.72 8.90 14.75
N HIS A 233 11.43 8.70 15.03
CA HIS A 233 10.78 9.00 16.31
C HIS A 233 10.75 7.79 17.28
N ARG A 234 11.26 6.64 16.86
CA ARG A 234 11.10 5.34 17.55
C ARG A 234 9.65 4.88 17.67
N GLU A 235 8.85 5.22 16.68
CA GLU A 235 7.48 4.75 16.53
C GLU A 235 7.41 3.64 15.49
N THR A 236 6.43 2.76 15.65
CA THR A 236 6.23 1.62 14.74
C THR A 236 5.87 2.10 13.34
N VAL A 237 6.60 1.63 12.34
CA VAL A 237 6.26 1.80 10.93
C VAL A 237 6.02 0.44 10.29
N ILE A 238 5.06 0.38 9.37
CA ILE A 238 4.70 -0.83 8.63
C ILE A 238 5.33 -0.74 7.25
N PHE A 239 6.11 -1.75 6.86
CA PHE A 239 6.76 -1.86 5.56
C PHE A 239 6.00 -2.76 4.59
N GLY A 240 5.06 -3.57 5.07
CA GLY A 240 4.22 -4.40 4.21
C GLY A 240 3.44 -5.44 5.00
N GLY A 241 2.40 -6.00 4.39
CA GLY A 241 1.61 -7.08 4.96
C GLY A 241 1.19 -8.11 3.91
N ALA A 242 1.15 -9.38 4.29
CA ALA A 242 0.78 -10.49 3.40
C ALA A 242 -0.01 -11.58 4.12
N LEU A 243 -0.83 -12.31 3.36
CA LEU A 243 -1.44 -13.57 3.81
C LEU A 243 -0.62 -14.72 3.22
N MET A 244 -0.16 -15.63 4.08
CA MET A 244 0.53 -16.84 3.68
C MET A 244 -0.45 -18.01 3.54
N ASN A 245 -0.06 -19.02 2.76
CA ASN A 245 -0.86 -20.25 2.66
C ASN A 245 -0.56 -21.19 3.83
N ASP A 246 0.72 -21.31 4.19
CA ASP A 246 1.23 -22.15 5.27
C ASP A 246 2.52 -21.56 5.84
N GLU A 247 3.02 -22.18 6.91
CA GLU A 247 4.26 -21.81 7.62
C GLU A 247 5.38 -22.79 7.22
N THR A 248 5.61 -22.99 5.92
CA THR A 248 6.70 -23.84 5.38
C THR A 248 7.93 -23.02 4.97
N ILE A 249 9.08 -23.68 4.79
CA ILE A 249 10.33 -23.00 4.37
C ILE A 249 10.11 -22.31 3.03
N ASP A 250 9.52 -23.01 2.05
CA ASP A 250 9.29 -22.47 0.70
C ASP A 250 8.36 -21.25 0.72
N SER A 251 7.31 -21.27 1.55
CA SER A 251 6.41 -20.13 1.73
C SER A 251 7.13 -18.92 2.33
N PHE A 252 7.99 -19.11 3.34
CA PHE A 252 8.79 -18.03 3.91
C PHE A 252 9.86 -17.51 2.92
N VAL A 253 10.52 -18.39 2.18
CA VAL A 253 11.49 -18.01 1.15
C VAL A 253 10.81 -17.14 0.10
N TRP A 254 9.70 -17.61 -0.47
CA TRP A 254 8.91 -16.85 -1.43
C TRP A 254 8.49 -15.47 -0.87
N LEU A 255 8.01 -15.43 0.36
CA LEU A 255 7.57 -14.20 1.01
C LEU A 255 8.72 -13.20 1.16
N PHE A 256 9.86 -13.64 1.71
CA PHE A 256 11.01 -12.76 1.92
C PHE A 256 11.61 -12.30 0.59
N GLU A 257 11.70 -13.17 -0.42
CA GLU A 257 12.15 -12.78 -1.76
C GLU A 257 11.20 -11.75 -2.40
N THR A 258 9.89 -11.96 -2.30
CA THR A 258 8.87 -11.05 -2.82
C THR A 258 8.94 -9.70 -2.12
N PHE A 259 9.05 -9.69 -0.78
CA PHE A 259 9.21 -8.47 0.00
C PHE A 259 10.49 -7.73 -0.40
N LEU A 260 11.63 -8.41 -0.45
CA LEU A 260 12.90 -7.80 -0.85
C LEU A 260 12.85 -7.29 -2.29
N GLN A 261 12.19 -8.00 -3.21
CA GLN A 261 12.00 -7.52 -4.57
C GLN A 261 11.24 -6.19 -4.63
N ALA A 262 10.17 -6.05 -3.83
CA ALA A 262 9.45 -4.78 -3.68
C ALA A 262 10.34 -3.69 -3.05
N MET A 263 11.21 -4.08 -2.11
CA MET A 263 12.14 -3.20 -1.39
C MET A 263 13.47 -2.95 -2.09
N SER A 264 13.52 -3.09 -3.42
CA SER A 264 14.75 -2.88 -4.21
C SER A 264 15.94 -3.73 -3.73
N ARG A 265 15.66 -4.98 -3.37
CA ARG A 265 16.62 -6.00 -2.89
C ARG A 265 17.52 -5.53 -1.74
N ARG A 266 17.12 -4.51 -1.00
CA ARG A 266 17.84 -4.04 0.18
C ARG A 266 17.48 -4.96 1.35
N THR A 267 18.48 -5.61 1.93
CA THR A 267 18.30 -6.46 3.11
C THR A 267 18.45 -5.63 4.39
N PRO A 268 17.72 -5.97 5.47
CA PRO A 268 17.94 -5.33 6.75
C PRO A 268 19.31 -5.74 7.32
N LYS A 269 19.90 -4.90 8.18
CA LYS A 269 21.10 -5.28 8.93
C LYS A 269 20.75 -6.31 10.01
N THR A 270 19.58 -6.15 10.63
CA THR A 270 19.09 -7.03 11.69
C THR A 270 17.61 -7.32 11.51
N ILE A 271 17.23 -8.59 11.70
CA ILE A 271 15.84 -9.04 11.71
C ILE A 271 15.49 -9.65 13.07
N PHE A 272 14.32 -9.31 13.60
CA PHE A 272 13.74 -9.88 14.81
C PHE A 272 12.58 -10.79 14.46
N THR A 273 12.61 -12.04 14.90
CA THR A 273 11.50 -13.00 14.72
C THR A 273 11.24 -13.78 16.00
N ASP A 274 10.23 -14.65 16.00
CA ASP A 274 10.06 -15.63 17.07
C ASP A 274 11.10 -16.78 16.97
N GLN A 275 10.93 -17.81 17.80
CA GLN A 275 11.83 -18.98 17.88
C GLN A 275 11.56 -20.03 16.79
N ASP A 276 10.87 -19.68 15.70
CA ASP A 276 10.53 -20.64 14.64
C ASP A 276 11.75 -21.06 13.82
N VAL A 277 11.99 -22.38 13.77
CA VAL A 277 13.17 -22.98 13.09
C VAL A 277 13.03 -22.93 11.57
N VAL A 278 11.80 -23.02 11.04
CA VAL A 278 11.50 -22.95 9.60
C VAL A 278 11.83 -21.54 9.10
N MET A 279 11.37 -20.52 9.83
CA MET A 279 11.63 -19.12 9.56
C MET A 279 13.13 -18.80 9.66
N ALA A 280 13.81 -19.31 10.67
CA ALA A 280 15.26 -19.14 10.83
C ALA A 280 16.05 -19.68 9.62
N LYS A 281 15.66 -20.84 9.08
CA LYS A 281 16.28 -21.43 7.88
C LYS A 281 16.00 -20.61 6.62
N ALA A 282 14.76 -20.12 6.46
CA ALA A 282 14.40 -19.28 5.33
C ALA A 282 15.17 -17.95 5.33
N ILE A 283 15.35 -17.32 6.49
CA ILE A 283 16.15 -16.09 6.66
C ILE A 283 17.60 -16.35 6.25
N LEU A 284 18.20 -17.44 6.73
CA LEU A 284 19.58 -17.80 6.39
C LEU A 284 19.76 -18.02 4.87
N HIS A 285 18.73 -18.56 4.21
CA HIS A 285 18.74 -18.78 2.77
C HIS A 285 18.60 -17.48 1.96
N VAL A 286 17.64 -16.62 2.31
CA VAL A 286 17.29 -15.42 1.53
C VAL A 286 18.20 -14.23 1.85
N MET A 287 18.62 -14.09 3.12
CA MET A 287 19.39 -12.94 3.61
C MET A 287 20.51 -13.38 4.57
N PRO A 288 21.53 -14.12 4.07
CA PRO A 288 22.58 -14.73 4.91
C PRO A 288 23.43 -13.71 5.70
N SER A 289 23.55 -12.48 5.21
CA SER A 289 24.31 -11.41 5.86
C SER A 289 23.52 -10.63 6.92
N THR A 290 22.21 -10.90 7.06
CA THR A 290 21.36 -10.24 8.06
C THR A 290 21.53 -10.92 9.41
N TYR A 291 21.77 -10.12 10.46
CA TYR A 291 21.85 -10.64 11.81
C TYR A 291 20.46 -11.02 12.34
N HIS A 292 20.24 -12.30 12.59
CA HIS A 292 18.96 -12.82 13.08
C HIS A 292 18.92 -12.83 14.61
N ARG A 293 18.03 -12.02 15.19
CA ARG A 293 17.74 -11.96 16.63
C ARG A 293 16.37 -12.53 16.96
N LEU A 294 16.26 -13.12 18.15
CA LEU A 294 14.97 -13.53 18.68
C LEU A 294 14.27 -12.33 19.35
N CYS A 295 12.98 -12.23 19.12
CA CYS A 295 12.10 -11.25 19.72
C CYS A 295 11.89 -11.59 21.20
N THR A 296 12.43 -10.74 22.08
CA THR A 296 12.30 -10.86 23.54
C THR A 296 10.85 -10.87 24.03
N TRP A 297 9.88 -10.31 23.27
CA TRP A 297 8.46 -10.42 23.61
C TRP A 297 7.98 -11.87 23.51
N HIS A 298 8.19 -12.48 22.34
CA HIS A 298 7.80 -13.86 22.07
C HIS A 298 8.55 -14.81 22.99
N MET A 299 9.83 -14.53 23.27
CA MET A 299 10.58 -15.28 24.27
C MET A 299 9.92 -15.21 25.65
N MET A 300 9.49 -14.02 26.10
CA MET A 300 8.76 -13.88 27.36
C MET A 300 7.41 -14.60 27.34
N GLN A 301 6.66 -14.52 26.24
CA GLN A 301 5.39 -15.25 26.09
C GLN A 301 5.61 -16.77 26.13
N ASN A 302 6.68 -17.28 25.53
CA ASN A 302 7.04 -18.69 25.59
C ASN A 302 7.55 -19.08 26.98
N ALA A 303 8.33 -18.23 27.65
CA ALA A 303 8.77 -18.44 29.02
C ALA A 303 7.58 -18.61 29.97
N LEU A 304 6.56 -17.75 29.87
CA LEU A 304 5.33 -17.86 30.65
C LEU A 304 4.59 -19.20 30.43
N LYS A 305 4.75 -19.86 29.27
CA LYS A 305 4.16 -21.17 29.02
C LYS A 305 4.97 -22.32 29.62
N HIS A 306 6.31 -22.21 29.62
CA HIS A 306 7.20 -23.32 29.98
C HIS A 306 7.73 -23.28 31.41
N VAL A 307 7.87 -22.10 32.01
CA VAL A 307 8.57 -21.92 33.30
C VAL A 307 7.78 -21.11 34.33
N TYR A 308 6.52 -20.76 34.07
CA TYR A 308 5.71 -19.95 34.99
C TYR A 308 5.56 -20.58 36.38
N GLY A 309 5.17 -21.86 36.45
CA GLY A 309 5.05 -22.57 37.71
C GLY A 309 6.39 -22.77 38.42
N LEU A 310 7.47 -22.96 37.65
CA LEU A 310 8.82 -23.19 38.18
C LEU A 310 9.38 -21.93 38.83
N PHE A 311 9.15 -20.76 38.23
CA PHE A 311 9.57 -19.46 38.76
C PHE A 311 8.54 -18.82 39.69
N ARG A 312 7.60 -19.60 40.25
CA ARG A 312 6.61 -19.12 41.23
C ARG A 312 5.82 -17.89 40.75
N GLY A 313 5.60 -17.77 39.44
CA GLY A 313 4.91 -16.65 38.81
C GLY A 313 5.76 -15.41 38.51
N GLU A 314 7.04 -15.38 38.90
CA GLU A 314 7.93 -14.20 38.77
C GLU A 314 8.83 -14.24 37.52
N VAL A 315 8.42 -14.94 36.46
CA VAL A 315 9.21 -15.16 35.22
C VAL A 315 9.85 -13.87 34.68
N LYS A 316 9.11 -12.76 34.70
CA LYS A 316 9.61 -11.48 34.20
C LYS A 316 10.76 -10.95 35.05
N ASN A 317 10.68 -11.05 36.37
CA ASN A 317 11.72 -10.56 37.27
C ASN A 317 12.99 -11.40 37.11
N VAL A 318 12.83 -12.72 37.00
CA VAL A 318 13.94 -13.67 36.82
C VAL A 318 14.66 -13.45 35.49
N LEU A 319 13.92 -13.31 34.37
CA LEU A 319 14.52 -13.32 33.04
C LEU A 319 14.92 -11.93 32.50
N SER A 320 14.39 -10.83 33.03
CA SER A 320 14.63 -9.49 32.46
C SER A 320 16.10 -9.06 32.52
N GLY A 321 16.82 -9.42 33.58
CA GLY A 321 18.25 -9.11 33.71
C GLY A 321 19.08 -9.72 32.58
N PHE A 322 18.81 -10.97 32.23
CA PHE A 322 19.48 -11.69 31.14
C PHE A 322 19.21 -11.09 29.75
N PHE A 323 18.04 -10.49 29.56
CA PHE A 323 17.66 -9.86 28.29
C PHE A 323 18.28 -8.47 28.08
N TYR A 324 18.56 -7.72 29.15
CA TYR A 324 18.83 -6.27 29.01
C TYR A 324 19.93 -5.70 29.88
N GLU A 325 20.35 -6.38 30.95
CA GLU A 325 21.14 -5.74 32.02
C GLU A 325 22.55 -6.31 32.17
N ILE A 326 22.72 -7.63 32.02
CA ILE A 326 24.02 -8.26 32.23
C ILE A 326 24.92 -8.04 31.01
N GLU A 327 25.89 -7.14 31.15
CA GLU A 327 26.79 -6.72 30.07
C GLU A 327 27.96 -7.69 29.82
N ASP A 328 28.42 -8.40 30.85
CA ASP A 328 29.59 -9.28 30.77
C ASP A 328 29.19 -10.75 30.56
N GLU A 329 29.96 -11.48 29.75
CA GLU A 329 29.67 -12.89 29.43
C GLU A 329 29.89 -13.81 30.62
N SER A 330 30.93 -13.57 31.44
CA SER A 330 31.19 -14.35 32.65
C SER A 330 30.12 -14.10 33.70
N ASP A 331 29.77 -12.83 33.93
CA ASP A 331 28.67 -12.47 34.84
C ASP A 331 27.34 -13.10 34.40
N PHE A 332 27.09 -13.15 33.09
CA PHE A 332 25.90 -13.79 32.53
C PHE A 332 25.87 -15.29 32.83
N LEU A 333 26.98 -16.00 32.60
CA LEU A 333 27.05 -17.44 32.86
C LEU A 333 26.91 -17.75 34.35
N MET A 334 27.55 -16.96 35.22
CA MET A 334 27.42 -17.10 36.68
C MET A 334 25.98 -16.87 37.13
N ALA A 335 25.35 -15.77 36.70
CA ALA A 335 23.97 -15.47 37.03
C ALA A 335 23.00 -16.53 36.47
N TRP A 336 23.27 -17.06 35.28
CA TRP A 336 22.43 -18.09 34.66
C TRP A 336 22.47 -19.39 35.45
N ASN A 337 23.67 -19.87 35.79
CA ASN A 337 23.83 -21.08 36.59
C ASN A 337 23.22 -20.92 37.99
N HIS A 338 23.44 -19.77 38.64
CA HIS A 338 22.80 -19.46 39.92
C HIS A 338 21.26 -19.53 39.84
N MET A 339 20.67 -18.99 38.77
CA MET A 339 19.22 -19.09 38.55
C MET A 339 18.76 -20.54 38.39
N LEU A 340 19.53 -21.38 37.68
CA LEU A 340 19.21 -22.81 37.56
C LEU A 340 19.25 -23.53 38.91
N ASP A 341 20.24 -23.21 39.76
CA ASP A 341 20.38 -23.75 41.12
C ASP A 341 19.24 -23.30 42.03
N GLU A 342 18.97 -21.99 42.08
CA GLU A 342 17.97 -21.37 42.97
C GLU A 342 16.58 -21.95 42.76
N TYR A 343 16.19 -22.17 41.49
CA TYR A 343 14.89 -22.71 41.14
C TYR A 343 14.90 -24.23 40.91
N ASN A 344 16.06 -24.88 41.02
CA ASN A 344 16.25 -26.31 40.75
C ASN A 344 15.69 -26.74 39.38
N VAL A 345 16.08 -26.02 38.33
CA VAL A 345 15.54 -26.16 36.96
C VAL A 345 16.58 -26.61 35.93
N HIS A 346 17.70 -27.18 36.38
CA HIS A 346 18.77 -27.68 35.51
C HIS A 346 18.29 -28.62 34.41
N GLU A 347 17.29 -29.47 34.68
CA GLU A 347 16.76 -30.44 33.72
C GLU A 347 15.65 -29.88 32.81
N ASN A 348 15.31 -28.60 32.91
CA ASN A 348 14.28 -28.01 32.07
C ASN A 348 14.76 -27.91 30.61
N THR A 349 14.13 -28.68 29.72
CA THR A 349 14.49 -28.78 28.30
C THR A 349 14.35 -27.46 27.54
N TRP A 350 13.37 -26.62 27.92
CA TRP A 350 13.17 -25.31 27.30
C TRP A 350 14.30 -24.34 27.68
N LEU A 351 14.70 -24.29 28.96
CA LEU A 351 15.83 -23.47 29.42
C LEU A 351 17.15 -23.87 28.74
N LYS A 352 17.41 -25.18 28.59
CA LYS A 352 18.55 -25.69 27.81
C LYS A 352 18.50 -25.19 26.36
N SER A 353 17.35 -25.36 25.70
CA SER A 353 17.16 -24.94 24.30
C SER A 353 17.32 -23.45 24.07
N ILE A 354 16.81 -22.59 24.97
CA ILE A 354 17.00 -21.14 24.80
C ILE A 354 18.44 -20.73 25.10
N PHE A 355 19.12 -21.39 26.04
CA PHE A 355 20.53 -21.12 26.32
C PHE A 355 21.43 -21.45 25.12
N ASP A 356 21.14 -22.53 24.39
CA ASP A 356 21.85 -22.87 23.14
C ASP A 356 21.73 -21.74 22.09
N LEU A 357 20.65 -20.96 22.14
CA LEU A 357 20.39 -19.83 21.25
C LEU A 357 20.85 -18.47 21.82
N LYS A 358 21.64 -18.44 22.90
CA LYS A 358 22.07 -17.20 23.60
C LYS A 358 22.64 -16.12 22.68
N GLU A 359 23.34 -16.48 21.62
CA GLU A 359 23.89 -15.54 20.63
C GLU A 359 22.82 -14.72 19.89
N LYS A 360 21.57 -15.17 19.89
CA LYS A 360 20.45 -14.48 19.22
C LYS A 360 19.63 -13.59 20.15
N TRP A 361 19.81 -13.65 21.46
CA TRP A 361 18.94 -12.92 22.40
C TRP A 361 19.64 -12.37 23.64
N ALA A 362 20.64 -13.06 24.18
CA ALA A 362 21.26 -12.69 25.44
C ALA A 362 22.09 -11.42 25.27
N TYR A 363 21.89 -10.46 26.17
CA TYR A 363 22.45 -9.12 26.06
C TYR A 363 23.96 -9.04 25.76
N PRO A 364 24.85 -9.79 26.46
CA PRO A 364 26.28 -9.66 26.23
C PRO A 364 26.71 -10.15 24.84
N TYR A 365 25.97 -11.10 24.27
CA TYR A 365 26.23 -11.65 22.95
C TYR A 365 25.61 -10.80 21.83
N VAL A 366 24.47 -10.13 22.06
CA VAL A 366 23.78 -9.36 21.00
C VAL A 366 24.12 -7.87 20.97
N ARG A 367 24.80 -7.32 21.99
CA ARG A 367 25.10 -5.88 22.10
C ARG A 367 25.99 -5.31 21.00
N HIS A 368 26.65 -6.16 20.21
CA HIS A 368 27.45 -5.73 19.07
C HIS A 368 26.62 -5.54 17.79
N ALA A 369 25.39 -6.08 17.75
CA ALA A 369 24.52 -6.02 16.59
C ALA A 369 23.65 -4.76 16.59
N TRP A 370 23.56 -4.10 15.44
CA TRP A 370 22.69 -2.96 15.23
C TRP A 370 21.23 -3.35 15.47
N SER A 371 20.52 -2.63 16.35
CA SER A 371 19.10 -2.88 16.64
C SER A 371 18.27 -1.61 16.59
N ALA A 372 18.88 -0.45 16.32
CA ALA A 372 18.22 0.84 16.36
C ALA A 372 17.48 1.12 17.70
N GLY A 373 17.90 0.47 18.79
CA GLY A 373 17.24 0.57 20.10
C GLY A 373 15.92 -0.20 20.20
N MET A 374 15.61 -1.06 19.23
CA MET A 374 14.43 -1.90 19.22
C MET A 374 14.42 -2.86 20.41
N LYS A 375 13.57 -2.56 21.40
CA LYS A 375 13.13 -3.53 22.40
C LYS A 375 11.94 -4.26 21.79
N SER A 376 12.17 -5.45 21.24
CA SER A 376 11.14 -6.22 20.53
C SER A 376 9.86 -6.45 21.35
N THR A 377 9.93 -6.44 22.68
CA THR A 377 8.79 -6.34 23.63
C THR A 377 7.82 -5.20 23.33
N GLN A 378 8.31 -3.96 23.21
CA GLN A 378 7.45 -2.78 23.07
C GLN A 378 6.78 -2.71 21.71
N LEU A 379 7.49 -3.14 20.65
CA LEU A 379 6.96 -3.15 19.30
C LEU A 379 5.90 -4.22 19.11
N SER A 380 6.22 -5.49 19.41
CA SER A 380 5.28 -6.58 19.22
C SER A 380 4.04 -6.41 20.11
N GLU A 381 4.18 -5.94 21.35
CA GLU A 381 3.03 -5.71 22.25
C GLU A 381 2.10 -4.59 21.76
N SER A 382 2.64 -3.40 21.51
CA SER A 382 1.84 -2.24 21.05
C SER A 382 1.23 -2.50 19.68
N TYR A 383 1.98 -3.11 18.78
CA TYR A 383 1.54 -3.40 17.43
C TYR A 383 0.46 -4.48 17.40
N ASN A 384 0.67 -5.62 18.08
CA ASN A 384 -0.31 -6.70 18.13
C ASN A 384 -1.59 -6.29 18.87
N ALA A 385 -1.49 -5.43 19.89
CA ALA A 385 -2.66 -4.80 20.52
C ALA A 385 -3.44 -3.93 19.53
N THR A 386 -2.74 -3.09 18.76
CA THR A 386 -3.37 -2.27 17.71
C THR A 386 -4.04 -3.15 16.65
N LEU A 387 -3.40 -4.22 16.19
CA LEU A 387 -4.00 -5.13 15.20
C LEU A 387 -5.26 -5.81 15.73
N LYS A 388 -5.27 -6.23 17.01
CA LYS A 388 -6.42 -6.85 17.68
C LYS A 388 -7.67 -5.98 17.68
N GLU A 389 -7.52 -4.67 17.74
CA GLU A 389 -8.65 -3.73 17.72
C GLU A 389 -9.34 -3.66 16.35
N TYR A 390 -8.59 -3.89 15.26
CA TYR A 390 -9.07 -3.69 13.88
C TYR A 390 -9.36 -5.00 13.15
N LEU A 391 -8.64 -6.08 13.46
CA LEU A 391 -8.67 -7.34 12.74
C LEU A 391 -9.39 -8.43 13.55
N LYS A 392 -10.54 -8.88 13.04
CA LYS A 392 -11.36 -9.95 13.61
C LYS A 392 -11.37 -11.20 12.73
N SER A 393 -11.53 -12.38 13.33
CA SER A 393 -11.40 -13.69 12.65
C SER A 393 -12.52 -14.03 11.68
N ASP A 394 -13.65 -13.35 11.82
CA ASP A 394 -14.83 -13.50 10.96
C ASP A 394 -14.75 -12.68 9.66
N LEU A 395 -13.72 -11.83 9.52
CA LEU A 395 -13.52 -11.00 8.34
C LEU A 395 -13.15 -11.86 7.13
N ASN A 396 -13.77 -11.57 5.98
CA ASN A 396 -13.25 -12.09 4.72
C ASN A 396 -11.95 -11.36 4.34
N VAL A 397 -11.17 -11.97 3.46
CA VAL A 397 -9.86 -11.49 3.01
C VAL A 397 -9.87 -10.02 2.53
N SER A 398 -10.93 -9.58 1.85
CA SER A 398 -11.04 -8.19 1.44
C SER A 398 -11.32 -7.24 2.61
N GLN A 399 -12.19 -7.61 3.54
CA GLN A 399 -12.42 -6.82 4.75
C GLN A 399 -11.16 -6.72 5.59
N PHE A 400 -10.43 -7.83 5.70
CA PHE A 400 -9.17 -7.90 6.42
C PHE A 400 -8.18 -6.82 5.95
N PHE A 401 -7.88 -6.74 4.65
CA PHE A 401 -6.93 -5.75 4.15
C PHE A 401 -7.47 -4.30 4.20
N MET A 402 -8.78 -4.08 4.08
CA MET A 402 -9.36 -2.76 4.35
C MET A 402 -9.13 -2.32 5.81
N HIS A 403 -9.21 -3.25 6.77
CA HIS A 403 -8.92 -2.95 8.17
C HIS A 403 -7.42 -2.79 8.43
N PHE A 404 -6.58 -3.53 7.73
CA PHE A 404 -5.13 -3.35 7.76
C PHE A 404 -4.71 -1.96 7.24
N GLU A 405 -5.26 -1.51 6.12
CA GLU A 405 -5.02 -0.17 5.55
C GLU A 405 -5.39 0.95 6.54
N ARG A 406 -6.43 0.75 7.36
CA ARG A 406 -6.77 1.69 8.44
C ARG A 406 -5.70 1.74 9.54
N VAL A 407 -5.20 0.59 9.97
CA VAL A 407 -4.09 0.53 10.96
C VAL A 407 -2.87 1.28 10.43
N VAL A 408 -2.55 1.11 9.14
CA VAL A 408 -1.46 1.84 8.48
C VAL A 408 -1.71 3.36 8.53
N ASN A 409 -2.91 3.81 8.18
CA ASN A 409 -3.26 5.24 8.18
C ASN A 409 -3.21 5.86 9.58
N ASP A 410 -3.68 5.15 10.61
CA ASP A 410 -3.63 5.66 11.99
C ASP A 410 -2.20 5.78 12.50
N LYS A 411 -1.29 4.86 12.12
CA LYS A 411 0.14 4.97 12.44
C LYS A 411 0.79 6.16 11.74
N ARG A 412 0.45 6.40 10.47
CA ARG A 412 0.93 7.57 9.70
C ARG A 412 0.44 8.88 10.30
N TYR A 413 -0.81 8.93 10.75
CA TYR A 413 -1.35 10.13 11.38
C TYR A 413 -0.67 10.43 12.72
N LYS A 414 -0.39 9.40 13.54
CA LYS A 414 0.38 9.57 14.79
C LYS A 414 1.79 10.10 14.54
N GLU A 415 2.46 9.64 13.47
CA GLU A 415 3.76 10.20 13.08
C GLU A 415 3.63 11.69 12.72
N LEU A 416 2.58 12.10 11.99
CA LEU A 416 2.32 13.51 11.69
C LEU A 416 2.06 14.35 12.95
N GLU A 417 1.31 13.81 13.93
CA GLU A 417 1.14 14.46 15.23
C GLU A 417 2.48 14.65 15.96
N ALA A 418 3.35 13.63 15.92
CA ALA A 418 4.68 13.72 16.51
C ALA A 418 5.60 14.73 15.79
N GLU A 419 5.51 14.84 14.47
CA GLU A 419 6.20 15.86 13.67
C GLU A 419 5.69 17.27 13.99
N TYR A 420 4.38 17.45 14.13
CA TYR A 420 3.77 18.71 14.55
C TYR A 420 4.24 19.13 15.95
N ASP A 421 4.20 18.22 16.92
CA ASP A 421 4.66 18.47 18.28
C ASP A 421 6.12 18.96 18.35
N LEU A 422 6.99 18.50 17.44
CA LEU A 422 8.38 18.95 17.37
C LEU A 422 8.52 20.43 17.03
N LEU A 423 7.58 20.98 16.24
CA LEU A 423 7.62 22.37 15.78
C LEU A 423 7.13 23.34 16.86
N TYR A 424 6.27 22.89 17.77
CA TYR A 424 5.56 23.77 18.71
C TYR A 424 5.88 23.52 20.19
N MET A 425 6.40 22.34 20.57
CA MET A 425 6.76 22.01 21.96
C MET A 425 8.27 22.05 22.16
N LEU A 426 8.79 23.26 22.45
CA LEU A 426 10.16 23.43 22.90
C LEU A 426 10.33 22.77 24.28
N VAL A 427 11.02 21.62 24.35
CA VAL A 427 11.42 21.01 25.63
C VAL A 427 12.31 22.02 26.37
N ASN A 428 11.77 22.59 27.45
CA ASN A 428 12.52 23.50 28.32
C ASN A 428 13.55 22.69 29.11
N VAL A 429 14.82 22.80 28.73
CA VAL A 429 15.93 22.18 29.46
C VAL A 429 16.55 23.23 30.37
N LYS A 430 16.60 22.96 31.67
CA LYS A 430 17.18 23.86 32.68
C LYS A 430 18.73 23.84 32.74
N ILE A 431 19.44 23.37 31.71
CA ILE A 431 20.88 23.10 31.76
C ILE A 431 21.62 23.69 30.54
N ASN A 432 22.63 24.53 30.81
CA ASN A 432 23.51 25.20 29.84
C ASN A 432 24.65 24.29 29.31
N ALA A 433 24.35 23.10 28.80
CA ALA A 433 25.35 22.25 28.13
C ALA A 433 25.23 22.39 26.60
N LYS A 434 26.31 22.84 25.92
CA LYS A 434 26.34 23.03 24.46
C LYS A 434 25.91 21.77 23.69
N MET A 435 26.36 20.59 24.12
CA MET A 435 25.92 19.30 23.56
C MET A 435 24.40 19.07 23.63
N LEU A 436 23.72 19.49 24.70
CA LEU A 436 22.26 19.34 24.82
C LEU A 436 21.52 20.25 23.84
N ILE A 437 22.02 21.47 23.64
CA ILE A 437 21.44 22.42 22.70
C ILE A 437 21.53 21.85 21.29
N GLN A 438 22.71 21.38 20.89
CA GLN A 438 22.91 20.74 19.59
C GLN A 438 22.04 19.47 19.43
N ALA A 439 21.98 18.61 20.45
CA ALA A 439 21.14 17.41 20.43
C ALA A 439 19.67 17.74 20.19
N ARG A 440 19.16 18.79 20.83
CA ARG A 440 17.78 19.26 20.70
C ARG A 440 17.48 19.81 19.30
N GLU A 441 18.44 20.49 18.69
CA GLU A 441 18.28 21.06 17.35
C GLU A 441 18.27 19.97 16.29
N VAL A 442 19.15 18.98 16.42
CA VAL A 442 19.40 17.94 15.42
C VAL A 442 18.46 16.74 15.55
N PHE A 443 18.27 16.19 16.75
CA PHE A 443 17.55 14.94 16.96
C PHE A 443 16.04 15.12 17.13
N THR A 444 15.28 14.06 16.84
CA THR A 444 13.86 13.97 17.20
C THR A 444 13.68 13.90 18.72
N LYS A 445 12.45 14.15 19.20
CA LYS A 445 12.10 14.24 20.63
C LYS A 445 12.50 12.98 21.39
N ALA A 446 12.16 11.80 20.89
CA ALA A 446 12.47 10.54 21.56
C ALA A 446 13.98 10.31 21.71
N ILE A 447 14.74 10.63 20.67
CA ILE A 447 16.20 10.48 20.68
C ILE A 447 16.85 11.52 21.59
N PHE A 448 16.38 12.77 21.54
CA PHE A 448 16.81 13.82 22.44
C PHE A 448 16.58 13.44 23.91
N LEU A 449 15.41 12.89 24.24
CA LEU A 449 15.11 12.44 25.61
C LEU A 449 16.02 11.32 26.08
N GLU A 450 16.33 10.32 25.22
CA GLU A 450 17.30 9.27 25.58
C GLU A 450 18.72 9.84 25.72
N PHE A 451 19.14 10.74 24.84
CA PHE A 451 20.43 11.41 24.95
C PHE A 451 20.54 12.22 26.26
N ASN A 452 19.51 13.00 26.59
CA ASN A 452 19.45 13.77 27.83
C ASN A 452 19.47 12.85 29.07
N MET A 453 18.75 11.72 29.03
CA MET A 453 18.80 10.72 30.10
C MET A 453 20.21 10.15 30.25
N ASN A 454 20.89 9.81 29.14
CA ASN A 454 22.25 9.30 29.16
C ASN A 454 23.26 10.33 29.68
N LEU A 455 23.12 11.60 29.32
CA LEU A 455 23.99 12.67 29.82
C LEU A 455 23.87 12.84 31.35
N ASN A 456 22.65 12.72 31.89
CA ASN A 456 22.39 12.91 33.32
C ASN A 456 22.62 11.64 34.16
N LYS A 457 22.94 10.50 33.53
CA LYS A 457 23.14 9.22 34.23
C LYS A 457 24.55 9.13 34.80
N GLU A 458 24.67 9.17 36.12
CA GLU A 458 25.94 8.91 36.81
C GLU A 458 26.32 7.42 36.66
N ARG A 459 27.47 7.15 36.02
CA ARG A 459 28.13 5.84 36.06
C ARG A 459 29.61 6.02 36.37
N HIS A 460 30.13 5.18 37.26
CA HIS A 460 31.57 5.07 37.54
C HIS A 460 32.24 4.32 36.38
N VAL A 461 33.15 4.99 35.68
CA VAL A 461 34.00 4.34 34.68
C VAL A 461 35.05 3.54 35.45
N LYS A 462 35.01 2.21 35.36
CA LYS A 462 36.11 1.37 35.87
C LYS A 462 37.27 1.48 34.88
N MET A 463 38.41 2.00 35.31
CA MET A 463 39.66 1.88 34.55
C MET A 463 40.20 0.46 34.72
N ASP A 464 40.52 -0.20 33.61
CA ASP A 464 41.18 -1.50 33.68
C ASP A 464 42.68 -1.34 33.99
N THR A 465 43.31 -2.41 34.47
CA THR A 465 44.71 -2.48 34.95
C THR A 465 45.77 -2.04 33.92
N HIS A 466 45.38 -1.82 32.66
CA HIS A 466 46.24 -1.37 31.57
C HIS A 466 46.02 0.09 31.14
N ASN A 467 45.39 0.94 31.97
CA ASN A 467 45.02 2.33 31.61
C ASN A 467 44.19 2.43 30.32
N THR A 468 43.57 1.32 29.90
CA THR A 468 42.74 1.27 28.71
C THR A 468 41.29 1.46 29.15
N LEU A 469 40.59 2.44 28.58
CA LEU A 469 39.15 2.63 28.78
C LEU A 469 38.45 1.38 28.25
N SER A 470 37.89 0.54 29.12
CA SER A 470 37.12 -0.62 28.68
C SER A 470 35.78 -0.15 28.11
N TYR A 471 35.73 0.07 26.80
CA TYR A 471 34.51 0.42 26.07
C TYR A 471 33.60 -0.82 25.93
N SER A 472 33.05 -1.32 27.04
CA SER A 472 32.14 -2.48 27.05
C SER A 472 30.70 -2.14 26.67
N CYS A 473 30.31 -0.86 26.75
CA CYS A 473 28.91 -0.44 26.72
C CYS A 473 28.21 -0.66 25.35
N ARG A 474 28.96 -0.63 24.24
CA ARG A 474 28.52 -0.83 22.83
C ARG A 474 27.16 -0.20 22.41
N MET A 475 26.69 0.80 23.15
CA MET A 475 25.34 1.34 23.01
C MET A 475 25.18 2.13 21.72
N PHE A 476 26.24 2.81 21.28
CA PHE A 476 26.23 3.55 20.03
C PHE A 476 26.18 2.59 18.84
N GLU A 477 26.94 1.50 18.88
CA GLU A 477 26.95 0.43 17.88
C GLU A 477 25.60 -0.29 17.82
N MET A 478 24.93 -0.47 18.95
CA MET A 478 23.64 -1.14 19.02
C MET A 478 22.46 -0.21 18.66
N LYS A 479 22.48 1.06 19.07
CA LYS A 479 21.32 1.97 18.99
C LYS A 479 21.55 3.24 18.19
N GLY A 480 22.81 3.64 18.00
CA GLY A 480 23.17 4.90 17.34
C GLY A 480 22.99 6.14 18.20
N VAL A 481 22.90 5.97 19.53
CA VAL A 481 22.80 7.05 20.51
C VAL A 481 23.95 6.89 21.50
N LEU A 482 24.66 7.99 21.78
CA LEU A 482 25.79 7.99 22.70
C LEU A 482 25.36 7.57 24.12
N CYS A 483 26.15 6.70 24.75
CA CYS A 483 25.96 6.33 26.15
C CYS A 483 26.58 7.35 27.09
N SER A 484 26.17 7.28 28.36
CA SER A 484 26.72 8.13 29.43
C SER A 484 28.25 8.05 29.52
N HIS A 485 28.85 6.87 29.28
CA HIS A 485 30.30 6.68 29.33
C HIS A 485 31.03 7.49 28.26
N VAL A 486 30.60 7.38 26.99
CA VAL A 486 31.23 8.11 25.89
C VAL A 486 31.01 9.61 26.04
N ILE A 487 29.82 10.02 26.44
CA ILE A 487 29.51 11.44 26.71
C ILE A 487 30.44 12.00 27.80
N LYS A 488 30.64 11.23 28.88
CA LYS A 488 31.55 11.62 29.97
C LYS A 488 32.99 11.73 29.50
N ILE A 489 33.49 10.80 28.69
CA ILE A 489 34.85 10.86 28.13
C ILE A 489 35.00 12.08 27.21
N LEU A 490 34.05 12.31 26.31
CA LEU A 490 34.06 13.47 25.41
C LEU A 490 34.12 14.78 26.20
N ARG A 491 33.30 14.91 27.25
CA ARG A 491 33.22 16.13 28.06
C ARG A 491 34.40 16.28 29.02
N ASP A 492 34.68 15.27 29.83
CA ASP A 492 35.57 15.38 31.00
C ASP A 492 37.04 15.10 30.63
N ALA A 493 37.30 14.17 29.70
CA ALA A 493 38.67 13.80 29.33
C ALA A 493 39.17 14.52 28.07
N LEU A 494 38.29 14.77 27.09
CA LEU A 494 38.64 15.38 25.81
C LEU A 494 38.21 16.84 25.68
N ASN A 495 37.48 17.38 26.66
CA ASN A 495 36.96 18.76 26.67
C ASN A 495 36.17 19.13 25.39
N ILE A 496 35.49 18.15 24.79
CA ILE A 496 34.64 18.30 23.62
C ILE A 496 33.24 18.73 24.11
N ASN A 497 32.82 19.92 23.69
CA ASN A 497 31.57 20.55 24.13
C ASN A 497 30.40 20.39 23.15
N GLU A 498 30.65 19.78 22.00
CA GLU A 498 29.67 19.52 20.94
C GLU A 498 29.72 18.05 20.52
N ILE A 499 28.60 17.50 20.09
CA ILE A 499 28.50 16.14 19.56
C ILE A 499 29.25 16.08 18.23
N PRO A 500 30.33 15.28 18.13
CA PRO A 500 31.02 15.10 16.88
C PRO A 500 30.10 14.49 15.82
N THR A 501 30.26 14.93 14.56
CA THR A 501 29.35 14.57 13.46
C THR A 501 29.27 13.07 13.20
N GLN A 502 30.33 12.31 13.45
CA GLN A 502 30.33 10.84 13.34
C GLN A 502 29.36 10.15 14.32
N TYR A 503 28.96 10.82 15.41
CA TYR A 503 27.98 10.33 16.37
C TYR A 503 26.56 10.83 16.10
N ILE A 504 26.35 11.62 15.04
CA ILE A 504 25.05 12.08 14.57
C ILE A 504 24.62 11.22 13.39
N LEU A 505 23.89 10.15 13.68
CA LEU A 505 23.32 9.32 12.62
C LEU A 505 22.11 10.02 12.01
N LYS A 506 22.14 10.23 10.69
CA LYS A 506 21.04 10.82 9.91
C LYS A 506 19.68 10.20 10.24
N ARG A 507 19.62 8.88 10.45
CA ARG A 507 18.43 8.14 10.86
C ARG A 507 17.67 8.79 12.01
N TRP A 508 18.37 9.39 12.96
CA TRP A 508 17.79 9.92 14.20
C TRP A 508 17.52 11.42 14.17
N THR A 509 17.81 12.08 13.06
CA THR A 509 17.68 13.53 12.94
C THR A 509 16.30 13.93 12.42
N LYS A 510 15.92 15.18 12.65
CA LYS A 510 14.70 15.78 12.06
C LYS A 510 14.73 15.84 10.52
N GLN A 511 15.89 15.57 9.91
CA GLN A 511 16.08 15.57 8.46
C GLN A 511 16.09 14.16 7.86
N ALA A 512 15.71 13.13 8.62
CA ALA A 512 15.73 11.73 8.15
C ALA A 512 14.93 11.52 6.85
N ARG A 513 13.85 12.30 6.64
CA ARG A 513 12.95 12.19 5.48
C ARG A 513 13.26 13.12 4.30
N VAL A 514 14.32 13.93 4.34
CA VAL A 514 14.58 15.01 3.35
C VAL A 514 15.08 14.50 1.98
N GLU A 515 15.65 13.31 1.90
CA GLU A 515 16.16 12.75 0.63
C GLU A 515 15.17 11.80 -0.05
N CYS A 516 15.09 11.91 -1.38
CA CYS A 516 14.29 11.02 -2.22
C CYS A 516 14.86 9.60 -2.25
N VAL A 517 13.98 8.60 -2.14
CA VAL A 517 14.36 7.19 -2.23
C VAL A 517 14.39 6.76 -3.69
N GLN A 518 15.48 6.12 -4.11
CA GLN A 518 15.67 5.62 -5.47
C GLN A 518 15.41 4.11 -5.59
N ASP A 519 14.82 3.69 -6.70
CA ASP A 519 14.63 2.27 -7.05
C ASP A 519 15.92 1.60 -7.56
N MET A 520 15.83 0.30 -7.88
CA MET A 520 16.93 -0.48 -8.47
C MET A 520 17.53 0.10 -9.76
N HIS A 521 16.80 0.96 -10.46
CA HIS A 521 17.20 1.61 -11.71
C HIS A 521 17.56 3.08 -11.50
N ARG A 522 17.80 3.51 -10.25
CA ARG A 522 18.12 4.89 -9.84
C ARG A 522 17.04 5.92 -10.17
N ARG A 523 15.79 5.50 -10.32
CA ARG A 523 14.65 6.40 -10.50
C ARG A 523 14.09 6.77 -9.14
N GLU A 524 13.75 8.04 -8.96
CA GLU A 524 13.05 8.49 -7.75
C GLU A 524 11.69 7.79 -7.64
N ILE A 525 11.45 7.18 -6.48
CA ILE A 525 10.16 6.61 -6.15
C ILE A 525 9.26 7.77 -5.71
N GLN A 526 8.29 8.12 -6.55
CA GLN A 526 7.25 9.08 -6.22
C GLN A 526 6.05 8.36 -5.60
N GLU A 527 5.30 9.07 -4.75
CA GLU A 527 3.99 8.61 -4.30
C GLU A 527 3.07 8.34 -5.52
N ASP A 528 2.17 7.37 -5.38
CA ASP A 528 1.32 6.88 -6.49
C ASP A 528 0.62 8.05 -7.24
N PRO A 529 0.72 8.13 -8.58
CA PRO A 529 -0.04 9.12 -9.36
C PRO A 529 -1.56 9.10 -9.10
N GLU A 530 -2.14 7.94 -8.75
CA GLU A 530 -3.56 7.84 -8.34
C GLU A 530 -3.83 8.51 -6.98
N LEU A 531 -2.85 8.50 -6.06
CA LEU A 531 -2.88 9.27 -4.82
C LEU A 531 -2.79 10.77 -5.11
N GLN A 532 -1.98 11.21 -6.07
CA GLN A 532 -1.85 12.63 -6.44
C GLN A 532 -3.18 13.23 -6.94
N GLN A 533 -3.91 12.50 -7.79
CA GLN A 533 -5.24 12.92 -8.24
C GLN A 533 -6.24 12.97 -7.07
N THR A 534 -6.15 12.02 -6.13
CA THR A 534 -6.98 12.01 -4.90
C THR A 534 -6.67 13.22 -4.00
N TYR A 535 -5.38 13.56 -3.82
CA TYR A 535 -4.94 14.73 -3.05
C TYR A 535 -5.42 16.06 -3.65
N GLN A 536 -5.47 16.17 -4.98
CA GLN A 536 -5.98 17.36 -5.66
C GLN A 536 -7.52 17.41 -5.66
N TYR A 537 -8.17 16.25 -5.76
CA TYR A 537 -9.62 16.13 -5.81
C TYR A 537 -10.30 16.53 -4.49
N ARG A 538 -9.76 16.12 -3.33
CA ARG A 538 -10.39 16.39 -2.02
C ARG A 538 -10.54 17.89 -1.71
N PRO A 539 -9.52 18.76 -1.85
CA PRO A 539 -9.66 20.20 -1.68
C PRO A 539 -10.63 20.82 -2.70
N LEU A 540 -10.62 20.36 -3.95
CA LEU A 540 -11.54 20.83 -4.98
C LEU A 540 -13.00 20.53 -4.60
N CYS A 541 -13.31 19.31 -4.14
CA CYS A 541 -14.64 18.99 -3.63
C CYS A 541 -15.06 19.92 -2.49
N SER A 542 -14.18 20.17 -1.52
CA SER A 542 -14.49 21.10 -0.43
C SER A 542 -14.83 22.51 -0.94
N ILE A 543 -14.06 23.02 -1.91
CA ILE A 543 -14.32 24.33 -2.54
C ILE A 543 -15.67 24.31 -3.25
N PHE A 544 -15.93 23.30 -4.09
CA PHE A 544 -17.19 23.20 -4.84
C PHE A 544 -18.40 23.02 -3.93
N THR A 545 -18.31 22.24 -2.84
CA THR A 545 -19.38 22.13 -1.85
C THR A 545 -19.72 23.49 -1.23
N ARG A 546 -18.71 24.31 -0.90
CA ARG A 546 -18.92 25.67 -0.37
C ARG A 546 -19.57 26.59 -1.41
N ILE A 547 -19.16 26.49 -2.67
CA ILE A 547 -19.75 27.24 -3.78
C ILE A 547 -21.21 26.83 -3.95
N SER A 548 -21.51 25.53 -4.03
CA SER A 548 -22.87 25.00 -4.18
C SER A 548 -23.79 25.45 -3.04
N SER A 549 -23.31 25.38 -1.79
CA SER A 549 -24.08 25.82 -0.62
C SER A 549 -24.50 27.28 -0.74
N ARG A 550 -23.59 28.19 -1.09
CA ARG A 550 -23.89 29.61 -1.23
C ARG A 550 -24.74 29.91 -2.47
N ALA A 551 -24.47 29.21 -3.56
CA ALA A 551 -25.20 29.41 -4.81
C ALA A 551 -26.67 28.98 -4.70
N SER A 552 -26.97 27.97 -3.87
CA SER A 552 -28.35 27.50 -3.65
C SER A 552 -29.25 28.46 -2.87
N GLU A 553 -28.69 29.49 -2.24
CA GLU A 553 -29.45 30.46 -1.42
C GLU A 553 -30.17 31.52 -2.27
N SER A 554 -29.83 31.67 -3.55
CA SER A 554 -30.39 32.70 -4.43
C SER A 554 -30.41 32.26 -5.88
N GLU A 555 -31.57 32.39 -6.53
CA GLU A 555 -31.75 32.06 -7.96
C GLU A 555 -30.78 32.80 -8.88
N LYS A 556 -30.48 34.08 -8.59
CA LYS A 556 -29.50 34.86 -9.34
C LYS A 556 -28.09 34.28 -9.22
N THR A 557 -27.71 33.83 -8.03
CA THR A 557 -26.38 33.26 -7.76
C THR A 557 -26.27 31.85 -8.34
N TYR A 558 -27.35 31.07 -8.29
CA TYR A 558 -27.47 29.77 -8.92
C TYR A 558 -27.23 29.84 -10.43
N ILE A 559 -27.92 30.74 -11.14
CA ILE A 559 -27.77 30.91 -12.59
C ILE A 559 -26.32 31.30 -12.93
N LEU A 560 -25.75 32.27 -12.23
CA LEU A 560 -24.38 32.74 -12.44
C LEU A 560 -23.34 31.63 -12.26
N VAL A 561 -23.44 30.88 -11.16
CA VAL A 561 -22.50 29.77 -10.89
C VAL A 561 -22.67 28.64 -11.91
N THR A 562 -23.90 28.35 -12.34
CA THR A 562 -24.19 27.31 -13.35
C THR A 562 -23.60 27.66 -14.71
N GLU A 563 -23.73 28.92 -15.15
CA GLU A 563 -23.12 29.39 -16.39
C GLU A 563 -21.59 29.33 -16.35
N GLN A 564 -20.99 29.77 -15.24
CA GLN A 564 -19.53 29.75 -15.07
C GLN A 564 -18.98 28.32 -14.99
N ALA A 565 -19.65 27.43 -14.24
CA ALA A 565 -19.28 26.02 -14.17
C ALA A 565 -19.37 25.35 -15.55
N SER A 566 -20.40 25.67 -16.34
CA SER A 566 -20.56 25.16 -17.71
C SER A 566 -19.44 25.64 -18.65
N LYS A 567 -19.03 26.91 -18.55
CA LYS A 567 -17.88 27.47 -19.29
C LYS A 567 -16.58 26.76 -18.91
N ILE A 568 -16.35 26.52 -17.61
CA ILE A 568 -15.18 25.77 -17.13
C ILE A 568 -15.19 24.34 -17.71
N LEU A 569 -16.32 23.64 -17.65
CA LEU A 569 -16.47 22.29 -18.20
C LEU A 569 -16.19 22.21 -19.71
N LEU A 570 -16.66 23.19 -20.49
CA LEU A 570 -16.41 23.26 -21.92
C LEU A 570 -14.93 23.53 -22.23
N SER A 571 -14.27 24.39 -21.45
CA SER A 571 -12.85 24.73 -21.63
C SER A 571 -11.88 23.55 -21.38
N GLN A 572 -12.30 22.54 -20.60
CA GLN A 572 -11.46 21.37 -20.30
C GLN A 572 -11.51 20.29 -21.38
N LYS A 573 -12.61 20.20 -22.16
CA LYS A 573 -12.74 19.21 -23.24
C LYS A 573 -11.76 19.41 -24.40
N GLY A 574 -11.23 20.62 -24.59
CA GLY A 574 -10.21 20.92 -25.60
C GLY A 574 -8.77 20.51 -25.23
N LYS A 575 -8.51 20.03 -24.00
CA LYS A 575 -7.15 19.73 -23.51
C LYS A 575 -6.86 18.24 -23.26
N GLN A 576 -7.84 17.35 -23.42
CA GLN A 576 -7.63 15.90 -23.27
C GLN A 576 -7.14 15.24 -24.56
N GLY A 577 -5.87 15.50 -24.87
CA GLY A 577 -5.12 14.75 -25.89
C GLY A 577 -3.80 14.29 -25.30
N THR A 578 -3.82 13.14 -24.61
CA THR A 578 -2.70 12.23 -24.25
C THR A 578 -2.89 11.66 -22.84
N HIS A 579 -3.67 10.58 -22.71
CA HIS A 579 -3.44 9.60 -21.64
C HIS A 579 -3.12 8.26 -22.31
N PRO A 580 -2.00 7.60 -21.96
CA PRO A 580 -1.66 6.30 -22.52
C PRO A 580 -2.70 5.27 -22.08
N GLU A 581 -3.18 4.46 -23.03
CA GLU A 581 -4.05 3.31 -22.74
C GLU A 581 -3.40 2.44 -21.63
N PRO A 582 -4.18 1.95 -20.65
CA PRO A 582 -3.68 0.95 -19.72
C PRO A 582 -3.28 -0.28 -20.54
N LYS A 583 -1.96 -0.54 -20.59
CA LYS A 583 -1.41 -1.73 -21.22
C LYS A 583 -2.11 -2.93 -20.59
N THR A 584 -2.97 -3.58 -21.35
CA THR A 584 -3.37 -4.95 -21.07
C THR A 584 -2.07 -5.77 -21.13
N ARG A 585 -1.49 -6.09 -19.97
CA ARG A 585 -0.42 -7.08 -19.86
C ARG A 585 -0.99 -8.38 -20.44
N ARG A 586 -0.63 -8.66 -21.70
CA ARG A 586 -0.88 -9.96 -22.30
C ARG A 586 -0.29 -11.01 -21.37
N ARG A 587 -1.14 -11.95 -20.92
CA ARG A 587 -0.71 -13.24 -20.41
C ARG A 587 0.13 -13.89 -21.50
N THR A 588 1.45 -13.91 -21.33
CA THR A 588 2.31 -14.81 -22.09
C THR A 588 2.08 -16.19 -21.49
N ILE A 589 1.14 -16.93 -22.08
CA ILE A 589 1.06 -18.38 -21.88
C ILE A 589 2.22 -18.93 -22.71
N THR A 590 3.33 -19.26 -22.05
CA THR A 590 4.35 -20.14 -22.61
C THR A 590 3.70 -21.50 -22.84
N SER A 591 3.29 -21.73 -24.09
CA SER A 591 3.01 -23.08 -24.56
C SER A 591 4.35 -23.78 -24.74
N THR A 592 4.60 -24.78 -23.91
CA THR A 592 5.65 -25.77 -24.09
C THR A 592 5.35 -26.53 -25.37
N THR A 593 6.03 -26.18 -26.46
CA THR A 593 6.16 -27.05 -27.63
C THR A 593 6.94 -28.29 -27.19
N LYS A 594 6.22 -29.41 -27.02
CA LYS A 594 6.81 -30.74 -26.99
C LYS A 594 7.56 -30.95 -28.31
N GLU A 595 8.88 -31.10 -28.21
CA GLU A 595 9.72 -31.60 -29.29
C GLU A 595 9.27 -33.02 -29.65
N ASN A 596 8.78 -33.19 -30.89
CA ASN A 596 8.66 -34.50 -31.51
C ASN A 596 10.06 -34.94 -31.94
N GLN A 597 10.70 -35.80 -31.14
CA GLN A 597 11.84 -36.59 -31.59
C GLN A 597 11.37 -37.60 -32.64
N ARG A 598 11.69 -37.34 -33.91
CA ARG A 598 11.71 -38.36 -34.97
C ARG A 598 12.96 -39.21 -34.77
N ALA A 599 12.78 -40.40 -34.21
CA ALA A 599 13.77 -41.47 -34.32
C ALA A 599 13.90 -41.87 -35.79
N THR A 600 15.13 -41.82 -36.30
CA THR A 600 15.53 -42.38 -37.58
C THR A 600 16.28 -43.66 -37.25
N ASP A 601 15.66 -44.82 -37.48
CA ASP A 601 16.37 -46.10 -37.52
C ASP A 601 16.85 -46.36 -38.95
N PRO A 602 18.13 -46.70 -39.16
CA PRO A 602 18.64 -47.17 -40.43
C PRO A 602 18.41 -48.68 -40.59
N LYS A 603 18.09 -49.05 -41.83
CA LYS A 603 17.95 -50.42 -42.34
C LYS A 603 19.05 -51.38 -41.84
N LYS A 604 18.66 -52.50 -41.22
CA LYS A 604 18.76 -53.85 -41.79
C LYS A 604 18.05 -54.87 -40.91
#